data_AF-A0A7C5IDG5-F1
#
_entry.id   AF-A0A7C5IDG5-F1
#
_cell.length_a   1.000
_cell.length_b   1.000
_cell.length_c   1.000
_cell.angle_alpha   90.00
_cell.angle_beta   90.00
_cell.angle_gamma   90.00
#
_symmetry.space_group_name_H-M   'P 1'
#
loop_
_entity.id
_entity.type
_entity.pdbx_description
1 polymer ?
#
loop_
_entity_poly.entity_id
_entity_poly.type
_entity_poly.pdbx_seq_one_letter_code
_entity_poly.pdbx_strand_id
1 'polypeptide(L)' 'MLMNGEQYKESLRKMRSNIYKWGELIEDVTAHPATRLHVQSVANSYDAAFDSEK' A
#
# COMPACT_ATOMS: atom_id res chain seq x y z
N MET A 1 7.48 7.05 -15.68
CA MET A 1 6.37 6.07 -15.82
C MET A 1 5.52 6.16 -14.56
N LEU A 2 4.20 6.19 -14.69
CA LEU A 2 3.31 6.13 -13.52
C LEU A 2 3.35 4.72 -12.93
N MET A 3 3.12 4.62 -11.62
CA MET A 3 3.08 3.37 -10.87
C MET A 3 1.63 2.90 -10.77
N ASN A 4 1.34 1.62 -11.02
CA ASN A 4 0.00 1.06 -10.74
C ASN A 4 -0.13 0.60 -9.28
N GLY A 5 -1.33 0.21 -8.86
CA GLY A 5 -1.63 -0.15 -7.47
C GLY A 5 -0.81 -1.33 -6.96
N GLU A 6 -0.55 -2.33 -7.80
CA GLU A 6 0.29 -3.48 -7.41
C GLU A 6 1.76 -3.10 -7.27
N GLN A 7 2.28 -2.28 -8.18
CA GLN A 7 3.65 -1.74 -8.06
C GLN A 7 3.82 -0.87 -6.81
N TYR A 8 2.77 -0.14 -6.43
CA TYR A 8 2.74 0.61 -5.17
C TYR A 8 2.83 -0.32 -3.95
N LYS A 9 1.99 -1.37 -3.87
CA LYS A 9 2.06 -2.36 -2.77
C LYS A 9 3.43 -3.04 -2.71
N GLU A 10 3.98 -3.43 -3.85
CA GLU A 10 5.31 -4.02 -3.97
C GLU A 10 6.40 -3.08 -3.43
N SER A 11 6.30 -1.77 -3.74
CA SER A 11 7.22 -0.75 -3.22
C SER A 11 7.18 -0.66 -1.69
N LEU A 12 6.00 -0.77 -1.09
CA LEU A 12 5.84 -0.74 0.37
C LEU A 12 6.49 -1.95 1.05
N ARG A 13 6.32 -3.14 0.48
CA ARG A 13 6.97 -4.38 0.98
C ARG A 13 8.50 -4.25 0.94
N LYS A 14 9.04 -3.62 -0.10
CA LYS A 14 10.48 -3.38 -0.25
C LYS A 14 11.02 -2.32 0.71
N MET A 15 10.20 -1.34 1.08
CA MET A 15 10.60 -0.24 1.96
C MET A 15 10.90 -0.70 3.40
N ARG A 16 10.38 -1.86 3.84
CA ARG A 16 10.58 -2.43 5.19
C ARG A 16 10.39 -1.39 6.30
N SER A 17 9.19 -0.82 6.34
CA SER A 17 8.88 0.33 7.19
C SER A 17 9.00 -0.02 8.68
N ASN A 18 9.71 0.80 9.45
CA ASN A 18 9.82 0.66 10.91
C ASN A 18 8.58 1.21 11.63
N ILE A 19 7.42 0.59 11.42
CA ILE A 19 6.12 1.06 11.93
C ILE A 19 5.69 0.21 13.11
N TYR A 20 5.50 0.84 14.27
CA TYR A 20 4.97 0.18 15.46
C TYR A 20 3.54 0.60 15.73
N LYS A 21 2.72 -0.36 16.14
CA LYS A 21 1.36 -0.12 16.60
C LYS A 21 1.06 -1.02 17.78
N TRP A 22 0.56 -0.42 18.87
CA TRP A 22 0.28 -1.14 20.12
C TRP A 22 1.48 -1.90 20.70
N GLY A 23 2.69 -1.37 20.51
CA GLY A 23 3.93 -1.98 21.00
C GLY A 23 4.48 -3.09 20.09
N GLU A 24 3.80 -3.45 19.01
CA GLU A 24 4.24 -4.47 18.07
C GLU A 24 4.70 -3.85 16.73
N LEU A 25 5.74 -4.44 16.14
CA LEU A 25 6.22 -4.07 14.81
C LEU A 25 5.24 -4.60 13.75
N ILE A 26 4.84 -3.75 12.82
CA ILE A 26 4.11 -4.16 11.63
C ILE A 26 5.12 -4.61 10.57
N GLU A 27 5.28 -5.92 10.37
CA GLU A 27 6.22 -6.48 9.39
C GLU A 27 5.79 -6.28 7.93
N ASP A 28 4.48 -6.34 7.66
CA ASP A 28 3.92 -6.10 6.32
C ASP A 28 2.70 -5.17 6.40
N VAL A 29 2.93 -3.91 6.06
CA VAL A 29 1.89 -2.86 6.02
C VAL A 29 0.82 -3.14 4.97
N THR A 30 1.11 -3.94 3.94
CA THR A 30 0.16 -4.29 2.87
C THR A 30 -0.84 -5.36 3.31
N ALA A 31 -0.51 -6.16 4.32
CA ALA A 31 -1.34 -7.25 4.81
C ALA A 31 -1.90 -7.02 6.23
N HIS A 32 -1.24 -6.21 7.05
CA HIS A 32 -1.60 -6.06 8.45
C HIS A 32 -3.03 -5.49 8.64
N PRO A 33 -3.87 -6.07 9.54
CA PRO A 33 -5.28 -5.69 9.69
C PRO A 33 -5.52 -4.20 9.92
N ALA A 34 -4.59 -3.53 10.62
CA ALA A 34 -4.69 -2.12 10.92
C ALA A 34 -4.37 -1.18 9.74
N THR A 35 -3.72 -1.67 8.68
CA THR A 35 -3.20 -0.82 7.59
C THR A 35 -3.69 -1.25 6.20
N ARG A 36 -3.99 -2.53 6.00
CA ARG A 36 -4.32 -3.12 4.68
C ARG A 36 -5.44 -2.39 3.94
N LEU A 37 -6.47 -1.90 4.64
CA LEU A 37 -7.59 -1.21 4.01
C LEU A 37 -7.19 0.17 3.49
N HIS A 38 -6.36 0.89 4.24
CA HIS A 38 -5.85 2.18 3.79
C HIS A 38 -4.88 1.99 2.62
N VAL A 39 -3.97 1.02 2.70
CA VAL A 39 -3.07 0.67 1.59
C VAL A 39 -3.85 0.30 0.34
N GLN A 40 -4.92 -0.49 0.46
CA GLN A 40 -5.78 -0.84 -0.68
C GLN A 40 -6.48 0.39 -1.28
N SER A 41 -6.97 1.31 -0.44
CA SER A 41 -7.58 2.55 -0.92
C SER A 41 -6.60 3.40 -1.72
N VAL A 42 -5.34 3.50 -1.28
CA VAL A 42 -4.31 4.25 -2.01
C VAL A 42 -3.92 3.52 -3.30
N ALA A 43 -3.80 2.19 -3.27
CA ALA A 43 -3.53 1.38 -4.46
C ALA A 43 -4.60 1.61 -5.54
N ASN A 44 -5.88 1.68 -5.16
CA ASN A 44 -6.97 1.98 -6.09
C ASN A 44 -6.81 3.36 -6.74
N SER A 45 -6.26 4.35 -6.04
CA SER A 45 -5.96 5.68 -6.62
C SER A 45 -4.83 5.63 -7.63
N TYR A 46 -3.82 4.78 -7.42
CA TYR A 46 -2.78 4.53 -8.42
C TYR A 46 -3.35 3.83 -9.66
N ASP A 47 -4.22 2.85 -9.48
CA ASP A 47 -4.89 2.17 -10.61
C ASP A 47 -5.80 3.13 -11.39
N ALA A 48 -6.47 4.07 -10.69
CA ALA A 48 -7.32 5.07 -11.33
C ALA A 48 -6.54 6.00 -12.28
N ALA A 49 -5.24 6.18 -12.11
CA ALA A 49 -4.42 6.97 -13.04
C ALA A 49 -4.29 6.33 -14.45
N PHE A 50 -4.71 5.07 -14.60
CA PHE A 50 -4.73 4.32 -15.86
C PHE A 50 -6.14 4.03 -16.36
N ASP A 51 -7.16 4.42 -15.60
CA ASP A 51 -8.56 4.25 -15.96
C ASP A 51 -9.01 5.45 -16.78
N SER A 52 -9.27 5.24 -18.08
CA SER A 52 -9.69 6.31 -18.98
C SER A 52 -11.13 6.78 -18.76
N GLU A 53 -11.93 6.05 -17.97
CA GLU A 53 -13.31 6.40 -17.64
C GLU A 53 -13.44 7.14 -16.31
N LYS A 54 -12.31 7.46 -15.66
CA LYS A 54 -12.23 8.28 -14.44
C LYS A 54 -11.42 9.56 -14.66
#